data_AF-A0A7Y5T4B3-F1
#
_entry.id   AF-A0A7Y5T4B3-F1
#
_cell.length_a   1.000
_cell.length_b   1.000
_cell.length_c   1.000
_cell.angle_alpha   90.00
_cell.angle_beta   90.00
_cell.angle_gamma   90.00
#
_symmetry.space_group_name_H-M   'P 1'
#
loop_
_entity.id
_entity.type
_entity.pdbx_description
1 polymer ?
#
loop_
_entity_poly.entity_id
_entity_poly.type
_entity_poly.pdbx_seq_one_letter_code
_entity_poly.pdbx_strand_id
1 'polypeptide(L)'
;GTLDAAKAEGAIVVCTRGGGARVDKSAAVAAAGGAGMVLVNTRRQSTDADVHAVPTVHLDVAEARTLLGYLGSARGRATASLDPSGRTAERVPAIAGFSARGPVRGADVLKPDLTAPGVSVLGAVAPPSDSGRTFDLLSGTSTSAPHVAGLAAFIRSVHRDWSAARVKSAMMTTAYDLSGSHSPLREGAGHVAPSRFLDPGLVFDALPGQWRRVAGGQLRMRDANTPSIGLAQLVGHATVTRRITNVSGRTESYAVRKLGLRDVDVQAFPATVRLGAGETRTIRLRITARPTATVDRDVSGWLVWAGDRHRVRIPVAVRPTVVSAPEHVDGRGDRGSVVVSGRSGNGRTVMLHTSGLVPARTSDVALAAGPFDVQKPTADDDTRVDQVDVPARTEVARFEVASTTPGDDVDLYVYRDGRLVGSSTEDVGTATVTLTDPATGDYDVYTHAHTVTGESTTGTLSTWVVPRDGGPQVSLSTDAVGESAGRRFRYSASWDDLDPSKRWLGVVTYGDTDRHTLVEVN
;
A
#
# COMPACT_ATOMS: atom_id res chain seq x y z
N GLY A 1 11.76 -24.26 -19.83
CA GLY A 1 10.65 -25.22 -19.66
C GLY A 1 10.76 -26.28 -20.73
N THR A 2 10.30 -27.50 -20.47
CA THR A 2 10.40 -28.64 -21.40
C THR A 2 9.17 -28.68 -22.31
N LEU A 3 9.22 -27.94 -23.42
CA LEU A 3 8.22 -28.09 -24.49
C LEU A 3 8.45 -29.43 -25.21
N ASP A 4 7.35 -30.09 -25.60
CA ASP A 4 7.40 -31.27 -26.47
C ASP A 4 7.72 -30.81 -27.89
N ALA A 5 8.96 -31.06 -28.34
CA ALA A 5 9.46 -30.56 -29.62
C ALA A 5 8.59 -31.02 -30.80
N ALA A 6 8.10 -32.27 -30.79
CA ALA A 6 7.26 -32.80 -31.86
C ALA A 6 5.91 -32.09 -32.00
N LYS A 7 5.43 -31.44 -30.92
CA LYS A 7 4.20 -30.64 -30.94
C LYS A 7 4.45 -29.15 -31.21
N ALA A 8 5.67 -28.68 -30.96
CA ALA A 8 6.04 -27.28 -31.11
C ALA A 8 6.59 -26.97 -32.51
N GLU A 9 7.22 -27.92 -33.18
CA GLU A 9 7.86 -27.73 -34.48
C GLU A 9 6.91 -27.12 -35.52
N GLY A 10 7.29 -25.96 -36.08
CA GLY A 10 6.51 -25.20 -37.04
C GLY A 10 5.25 -24.51 -36.49
N ALA A 11 4.92 -24.69 -35.21
CA ALA A 11 3.69 -24.17 -34.60
C ALA A 11 3.87 -22.77 -33.98
N ILE A 12 2.77 -22.05 -33.83
CA ILE A 12 2.68 -20.87 -32.96
C ILE A 12 2.24 -21.34 -31.57
N VAL A 13 3.11 -21.20 -30.58
CA VAL A 13 2.89 -21.75 -29.23
C VAL A 13 2.25 -20.71 -28.32
N VAL A 14 1.12 -21.06 -27.68
CA VAL A 14 0.53 -20.22 -26.63
C VAL A 14 1.26 -20.48 -25.31
N CYS A 15 1.87 -19.44 -24.75
CA CYS A 15 2.59 -19.50 -23.49
C CYS A 15 1.89 -18.62 -22.45
N THR A 16 1.76 -19.09 -21.21
CA THR A 16 1.25 -18.27 -20.11
C THR A 16 2.36 -17.43 -19.48
N ARG A 17 2.05 -16.18 -19.10
CA ARG A 17 2.97 -15.32 -18.35
C ARG A 17 3.15 -15.80 -16.91
N GLY A 18 4.38 -15.76 -16.40
CA GLY A 18 4.78 -16.22 -15.07
C GLY A 18 5.82 -17.35 -15.11
N GLY A 19 6.42 -17.70 -13.97
CA GLY A 19 7.37 -18.82 -13.86
C GLY A 19 8.71 -18.62 -14.61
N GLY A 20 9.14 -17.37 -14.82
CA GLY A 20 10.38 -17.01 -15.52
C GLY A 20 10.26 -15.73 -16.37
N ALA A 21 11.34 -15.34 -17.05
CA ALA A 21 11.31 -14.17 -17.93
C ALA A 21 10.46 -14.43 -19.18
N ARG A 22 9.90 -13.37 -19.77
CA ARG A 22 9.07 -13.46 -20.98
C ARG A 22 9.90 -13.89 -22.20
N VAL A 23 11.12 -13.39 -22.30
CA VAL A 23 12.06 -13.70 -23.39
C VAL A 23 12.54 -15.16 -23.34
N ASP A 24 12.76 -15.72 -22.15
CA ASP A 24 13.15 -17.13 -21.98
C ASP A 24 12.09 -18.08 -22.53
N LYS A 25 10.80 -17.71 -22.44
CA LYS A 25 9.70 -18.49 -23.03
C LYS A 25 9.81 -18.53 -24.55
N SER A 26 10.06 -17.38 -25.19
CA SER A 26 10.29 -17.35 -26.65
C SER A 26 11.55 -18.13 -27.05
N ALA A 27 12.61 -18.09 -26.24
CA ALA A 27 13.82 -18.88 -26.48
C ALA A 27 13.54 -20.39 -26.38
N ALA A 28 12.73 -20.81 -25.41
CA ALA A 28 12.31 -22.21 -25.30
C ALA A 28 11.45 -22.65 -26.49
N VAL A 29 10.56 -21.79 -26.99
CA VAL A 29 9.79 -22.05 -28.23
C VAL A 29 10.72 -22.19 -29.43
N ALA A 30 11.70 -21.30 -29.57
CA ALA A 30 12.71 -21.37 -30.64
C ALA A 30 13.50 -22.68 -30.59
N ALA A 31 13.99 -23.06 -29.40
CA ALA A 31 14.75 -24.29 -29.18
C ALA A 31 13.94 -25.56 -29.50
N ALA A 32 12.61 -25.50 -29.40
CA ALA A 32 11.71 -26.58 -29.74
C ALA A 32 11.24 -26.56 -31.21
N GLY A 33 11.80 -25.67 -32.05
CA GLY A 33 11.47 -25.55 -33.48
C GLY A 33 10.18 -24.77 -33.78
N GLY A 34 9.62 -24.05 -32.81
CA GLY A 34 8.38 -23.29 -32.99
C GLY A 34 8.54 -22.06 -33.91
N ALA A 35 7.50 -21.78 -34.68
CA ALA A 35 7.47 -20.67 -35.65
C ALA A 35 7.07 -19.32 -35.04
N GLY A 36 6.46 -19.31 -33.85
CA GLY A 36 6.04 -18.10 -33.16
C GLY A 36 5.48 -18.36 -31.77
N MET A 37 5.18 -17.29 -31.03
CA MET A 37 4.60 -17.38 -29.69
C MET A 37 3.43 -16.40 -29.50
N VAL A 38 2.39 -16.83 -28.80
CA VAL A 38 1.40 -15.91 -28.21
C VAL A 38 1.54 -15.98 -26.69
N LEU A 39 2.02 -14.89 -26.10
CA LEU A 39 2.14 -14.78 -24.66
C LEU A 39 0.83 -14.25 -24.07
N VAL A 40 0.20 -15.01 -23.17
CA VAL A 40 -1.07 -14.63 -22.54
C VAL A 40 -0.89 -14.30 -21.06
N ASN A 41 -1.41 -13.14 -20.65
CA ASN A 41 -1.53 -12.80 -19.25
C ASN A 41 -2.55 -13.70 -18.54
N THR A 42 -2.23 -14.17 -17.34
CA THR A 42 -3.12 -14.95 -16.47
C THR A 42 -3.99 -14.08 -15.54
N ARG A 43 -3.62 -12.81 -15.41
CA ARG A 43 -4.33 -11.75 -14.65
C ARG A 43 -4.13 -10.42 -15.38
N ARG A 44 -5.03 -9.45 -15.20
CA ARG A 44 -4.91 -8.14 -15.87
C ARG A 44 -3.54 -7.53 -15.61
N GLN A 45 -2.78 -7.29 -16.67
CA GLN A 45 -1.44 -6.74 -16.61
C GLN A 45 -1.10 -6.03 -17.94
N SER A 46 -0.04 -5.21 -17.95
CA SER A 46 0.47 -4.58 -19.18
C SER A 46 0.88 -5.63 -20.21
N THR A 47 0.67 -5.30 -21.49
CA THR A 47 1.35 -5.97 -22.60
C THR A 47 2.66 -5.23 -22.87
N ASP A 48 3.76 -5.85 -22.49
CA ASP A 48 5.10 -5.31 -22.67
C ASP A 48 5.67 -5.82 -24.00
N ALA A 49 6.22 -4.91 -24.81
CA ALA A 49 7.08 -5.27 -25.93
C ALA A 49 8.47 -5.65 -25.40
N ASP A 50 8.96 -6.79 -25.82
CA ASP A 50 10.29 -7.33 -25.55
C ASP A 50 10.92 -7.82 -26.87
N VAL A 51 12.24 -7.93 -26.92
CA VAL A 51 12.95 -8.55 -28.05
C VAL A 51 12.90 -10.07 -27.87
N HIS A 52 12.01 -10.73 -28.62
CA HIS A 52 11.77 -12.17 -28.56
C HIS A 52 12.61 -12.97 -29.57
N ALA A 53 12.90 -14.23 -29.25
CA ALA A 53 13.63 -15.16 -30.12
C ALA A 53 12.79 -15.67 -31.32
N VAL A 54 11.47 -15.55 -31.25
CA VAL A 54 10.51 -15.85 -32.33
C VAL A 54 9.46 -14.75 -32.43
N PRO A 55 8.79 -14.55 -33.57
CA PRO A 55 7.67 -13.61 -33.69
C PRO A 55 6.66 -13.83 -32.56
N THR A 56 6.33 -12.76 -31.83
CA THR A 56 5.54 -12.86 -30.60
C THR A 56 4.49 -11.77 -30.51
N VAL A 57 3.27 -12.15 -30.11
CA VAL A 57 2.20 -11.23 -29.70
C VAL A 57 1.88 -11.45 -28.23
N HIS A 58 1.69 -10.36 -27.50
CA HIS A 58 1.31 -10.38 -26.09
C HIS A 58 -0.15 -9.96 -25.94
N LEU A 59 -0.96 -10.80 -25.28
CA LEU A 59 -2.38 -10.56 -25.05
C LEU A 59 -2.69 -10.41 -23.55
N ASP A 60 -3.52 -9.42 -23.20
CA ASP A 60 -4.12 -9.35 -21.87
C ASP A 60 -5.27 -10.38 -21.74
N VAL A 61 -5.82 -10.50 -20.53
CA VAL A 61 -6.77 -11.56 -20.16
C VAL A 61 -8.01 -11.64 -21.06
N ALA A 62 -8.52 -10.52 -21.54
CA ALA A 62 -9.75 -10.51 -22.35
C ALA A 62 -9.50 -11.14 -23.74
N GLU A 63 -8.45 -10.73 -24.42
CA GLU A 63 -8.02 -11.25 -25.71
C GLU A 63 -7.53 -12.69 -25.57
N ALA A 64 -6.84 -13.03 -24.48
CA ALA A 64 -6.43 -14.40 -24.17
C ALA A 64 -7.62 -15.36 -24.04
N ARG A 65 -8.71 -14.96 -23.38
CA ARG A 65 -9.94 -15.77 -23.31
C ARG A 65 -10.55 -16.00 -24.68
N THR A 66 -10.54 -14.98 -25.54
CA THR A 66 -11.03 -15.08 -26.92
C THR A 66 -10.19 -16.09 -27.71
N LEU A 67 -8.86 -16.01 -27.60
CA LEU A 67 -7.94 -16.97 -28.21
C LEU A 67 -8.17 -18.40 -27.72
N LEU A 68 -8.30 -18.60 -26.40
CA LEU A 68 -8.52 -19.94 -25.83
C LEU A 68 -9.86 -20.53 -26.27
N GLY A 69 -10.92 -19.71 -26.38
CA GLY A 69 -12.20 -20.12 -26.95
C GLY A 69 -12.07 -20.54 -28.42
N TYR A 70 -11.32 -19.77 -29.22
CA TYR A 70 -11.01 -20.11 -30.61
C TYR A 70 -10.29 -21.46 -30.72
N LEU A 71 -9.22 -21.68 -29.93
CA LEU A 71 -8.46 -22.93 -29.93
C LEU A 71 -9.35 -24.14 -29.61
N GLY A 72 -10.25 -24.01 -28.63
CA GLY A 72 -11.21 -25.06 -28.29
C GLY A 72 -12.18 -25.37 -29.43
N SER A 73 -12.70 -24.33 -30.10
CA SER A 73 -13.62 -24.50 -31.23
C SER A 73 -12.98 -25.09 -32.48
N ALA A 74 -11.69 -24.81 -32.72
CA ALA A 74 -10.96 -25.23 -33.90
C ALA A 74 -10.53 -26.71 -33.88
N ARG A 75 -10.65 -27.40 -32.73
CA ARG A 75 -10.40 -28.85 -32.56
C ARG A 75 -9.07 -29.33 -33.19
N GLY A 76 -7.99 -28.61 -32.91
CA GLY A 76 -6.64 -28.94 -33.41
C GLY A 76 -6.33 -28.44 -34.82
N ARG A 77 -7.22 -27.69 -35.46
CA ARG A 77 -7.02 -27.07 -36.80
C ARG A 77 -6.88 -25.55 -36.73
N ALA A 78 -6.48 -25.03 -35.57
CA ALA A 78 -6.30 -23.61 -35.39
C ALA A 78 -5.14 -23.10 -36.24
N THR A 79 -5.32 -21.94 -36.87
CA THR A 79 -4.29 -21.25 -37.65
C THR A 79 -4.22 -19.80 -37.17
N ALA A 80 -3.03 -19.22 -37.12
CA ALA A 80 -2.84 -17.82 -36.79
C ALA A 80 -1.74 -17.21 -37.66
N SER A 81 -1.79 -15.90 -37.82
CA SER A 81 -0.73 -15.10 -38.42
C SER A 81 -0.39 -13.97 -37.46
N LEU A 82 0.90 -13.67 -37.31
CA LEU A 82 1.40 -12.59 -36.47
C LEU A 82 1.87 -11.47 -37.40
N ASP A 83 1.09 -10.39 -37.47
CA ASP A 83 1.38 -9.25 -38.33
C ASP A 83 2.27 -8.23 -37.59
N PRO A 84 3.44 -7.85 -38.15
CA PRO A 84 4.32 -6.84 -37.54
C PRO A 84 3.77 -5.41 -37.63
N SER A 85 2.71 -5.14 -38.39
CA SER A 85 2.18 -3.80 -38.66
C SER A 85 1.07 -3.32 -37.70
N GLY A 86 0.85 -4.02 -36.59
CA GLY A 86 -0.22 -3.72 -35.63
C GLY A 86 0.01 -2.47 -34.77
N ARG A 87 -1.08 -1.73 -34.48
CA ARG A 87 -1.16 -0.75 -33.38
C ARG A 87 -1.98 -1.35 -32.25
N THR A 88 -1.59 -1.11 -31.01
CA THR A 88 -2.43 -1.51 -29.87
C THR A 88 -3.69 -0.64 -29.84
N ALA A 89 -4.83 -1.22 -29.48
CA ALA A 89 -6.06 -0.46 -29.23
C ALA A 89 -6.04 0.24 -27.85
N GLU A 90 -4.98 0.04 -27.06
CA GLU A 90 -4.86 0.59 -25.73
C GLU A 90 -4.72 2.11 -25.80
N ARG A 91 -5.64 2.81 -25.12
CA ARG A 91 -5.52 4.25 -24.94
C ARG A 91 -4.35 4.50 -23.99
N VAL A 92 -3.41 5.36 -24.41
CA VAL A 92 -2.22 5.72 -23.65
C VAL A 92 -2.13 7.24 -23.45
N PRO A 93 -1.46 7.75 -22.40
CA PRO A 93 -0.76 6.99 -21.35
C PRO A 93 -1.74 6.34 -20.37
N ALA A 94 -1.44 5.11 -19.94
CA ALA A 94 -2.19 4.34 -18.95
C ALA A 94 -1.25 3.81 -17.85
N ILE A 95 -1.81 3.48 -16.69
CA ILE A 95 -1.04 2.92 -15.57
C ILE A 95 -0.71 1.46 -15.84
N ALA A 96 0.57 1.13 -15.95
CA ALA A 96 1.04 -0.24 -16.14
C ALA A 96 0.59 -1.17 -15.01
N GLY A 97 0.22 -2.41 -15.35
CA GLY A 97 -0.28 -3.39 -14.39
C GLY A 97 0.68 -3.70 -13.23
N PHE A 98 2.00 -3.59 -13.44
CA PHE A 98 3.01 -3.82 -12.41
C PHE A 98 3.30 -2.62 -11.49
N SER A 99 2.90 -1.40 -11.85
CA SER A 99 3.27 -0.19 -11.08
C SER A 99 2.70 -0.23 -9.67
N ALA A 100 3.51 -0.11 -8.60
CA ALA A 100 2.99 -0.12 -7.24
C ALA A 100 1.95 0.99 -6.99
N ARG A 101 1.01 0.74 -6.07
CA ARG A 101 -0.08 1.65 -5.69
C ARG A 101 0.04 2.00 -4.21
N GLY A 102 -0.41 3.19 -3.84
CA GLY A 102 -0.66 3.55 -2.45
C GLY A 102 -1.94 2.90 -1.89
N PRO A 103 -2.34 3.28 -0.68
CA PRO A 103 -1.69 4.28 0.19
C PRO A 103 -0.40 3.76 0.83
N VAL A 104 0.40 4.66 1.41
CA VAL A 104 1.37 4.28 2.43
C VAL A 104 0.58 4.05 3.73
N ARG A 105 0.55 2.81 4.22
CA ARG A 105 -0.22 2.47 5.43
C ARG A 105 0.36 3.17 6.66
N GLY A 106 -0.50 3.63 7.56
CA GLY A 106 -0.11 4.29 8.82
C GLY A 106 0.49 5.69 8.70
N ALA A 107 0.75 6.20 7.49
CA ALA A 107 1.43 7.48 7.31
C ALA A 107 0.55 8.49 6.58
N ASP A 108 0.58 9.76 7.04
CA ASP A 108 -0.11 10.87 6.39
C ASP A 108 0.62 11.36 5.12
N VAL A 109 0.90 10.43 4.20
CA VAL A 109 1.60 10.68 2.93
C VAL A 109 0.93 9.96 1.78
N LEU A 110 0.82 10.65 0.65
CA LEU A 110 0.29 10.10 -0.59
C LEU A 110 1.44 9.65 -1.49
N LYS A 111 1.37 8.41 -1.99
CA LYS A 111 2.27 7.87 -3.02
C LYS A 111 1.47 7.04 -4.04
N PRO A 112 1.95 6.94 -5.30
CA PRO A 112 3.14 7.62 -5.87
C PRO A 112 2.93 9.15 -6.03
N ASP A 113 3.99 9.89 -6.37
CA ASP A 113 3.90 11.35 -6.57
C ASP A 113 3.39 11.73 -7.97
N LEU A 114 3.91 11.08 -9.02
CA LEU A 114 3.69 11.41 -10.43
C LEU A 114 3.99 10.18 -11.30
N THR A 115 3.51 10.17 -12.54
CA THR A 115 3.82 9.15 -13.54
C THR A 115 4.58 9.72 -14.74
N ALA A 116 5.35 8.85 -15.40
CA ALA A 116 6.10 9.13 -16.61
C ALA A 116 6.15 7.85 -17.47
N PRO A 117 6.59 7.90 -18.73
CA PRO A 117 6.73 6.71 -19.57
C PRO A 117 7.63 5.65 -18.91
N GLY A 118 7.27 4.38 -19.00
CA GLY A 118 8.05 3.30 -18.38
C GLY A 118 7.66 1.90 -18.84
N VAL A 119 6.95 1.78 -19.96
CA VAL A 119 6.62 0.51 -20.59
C VAL A 119 7.22 0.54 -21.98
N SER A 120 8.02 -0.48 -22.32
CA SER A 120 8.64 -0.64 -23.64
C SER A 120 9.42 0.60 -24.09
N VAL A 121 10.22 1.15 -23.19
CA VAL A 121 11.10 2.28 -23.49
C VAL A 121 12.39 1.73 -24.07
N LEU A 122 12.79 2.24 -25.24
CA LEU A 122 14.08 1.93 -25.84
C LEU A 122 15.20 2.63 -25.06
N GLY A 123 16.17 1.87 -24.57
CA GLY A 123 17.32 2.38 -23.83
C GLY A 123 18.60 1.64 -24.16
N ALA A 124 19.74 2.27 -23.90
CA ALA A 124 21.04 1.61 -24.04
C ALA A 124 21.21 0.56 -22.93
N VAL A 125 21.79 -0.58 -23.30
CA VAL A 125 22.07 -1.71 -22.41
C VAL A 125 23.51 -2.17 -22.58
N ALA A 126 24.04 -2.92 -21.62
CA ALA A 126 25.38 -3.45 -21.71
C ALA A 126 25.36 -4.76 -22.54
N PRO A 127 26.03 -4.82 -23.72
CA PRO A 127 25.98 -5.99 -24.59
C PRO A 127 26.33 -7.32 -23.92
N PRO A 128 27.36 -7.41 -23.06
CA PRO A 128 27.71 -8.69 -22.42
C PRO A 128 26.57 -9.28 -21.57
N SER A 129 25.76 -8.43 -20.92
CA SER A 129 24.65 -8.86 -20.07
C SER A 129 23.30 -8.94 -20.80
N ASP A 130 23.23 -8.49 -22.05
CA ASP A 130 21.97 -8.31 -22.80
C ASP A 130 22.01 -9.03 -24.16
N SER A 131 22.57 -10.24 -24.18
CA SER A 131 22.71 -11.09 -25.39
C SER A 131 23.35 -10.37 -26.59
N GLY A 132 24.34 -9.51 -26.33
CA GLY A 132 25.06 -8.75 -27.36
C GLY A 132 24.34 -7.49 -27.85
N ARG A 133 23.18 -7.14 -27.32
CA ARG A 133 22.43 -5.94 -27.72
C ARG A 133 23.08 -4.67 -27.16
N THR A 134 23.06 -3.59 -27.94
CA THR A 134 23.45 -2.24 -27.48
C THR A 134 22.25 -1.40 -27.06
N PHE A 135 21.05 -1.79 -27.48
CA PHE A 135 19.77 -1.19 -27.09
C PHE A 135 18.72 -2.29 -26.87
N ASP A 136 17.83 -2.08 -25.91
CA ASP A 136 16.69 -2.97 -25.65
C ASP A 136 15.45 -2.18 -25.20
N LEU A 137 14.30 -2.84 -25.23
CA LEU A 137 13.01 -2.34 -24.74
C LEU A 137 12.80 -2.76 -23.30
N LEU A 138 12.77 -1.79 -22.39
CA LEU A 138 12.66 -2.03 -20.96
C LEU A 138 11.33 -1.51 -20.40
N SER A 139 10.71 -2.31 -19.54
CA SER A 139 9.51 -1.95 -18.78
C SER A 139 9.79 -1.97 -17.28
N GLY A 140 9.43 -0.90 -16.59
CA GLY A 140 9.57 -0.78 -15.15
C GLY A 140 9.39 0.64 -14.66
N THR A 141 9.06 0.79 -13.37
CA THR A 141 9.13 2.09 -12.69
C THR A 141 10.57 2.60 -12.65
N SER A 142 11.56 1.70 -12.63
CA SER A 142 12.98 2.02 -12.82
C SER A 142 13.26 2.72 -14.16
N THR A 143 12.43 2.50 -15.18
CA THR A 143 12.53 3.17 -16.50
C THR A 143 11.77 4.49 -16.55
N SER A 144 10.75 4.67 -15.71
CA SER A 144 10.07 5.97 -15.51
C SER A 144 10.91 6.96 -14.70
N ALA A 145 11.63 6.49 -13.69
CA ALA A 145 12.46 7.33 -12.84
C ALA A 145 13.46 8.23 -13.62
N PRO A 146 14.26 7.73 -14.59
CA PRO A 146 15.20 8.56 -15.33
C PRO A 146 14.52 9.61 -16.21
N HIS A 147 13.31 9.36 -16.74
CA HIS A 147 12.54 10.39 -17.43
C HIS A 147 12.24 11.57 -16.50
N VAL A 148 11.75 11.29 -15.28
CA VAL A 148 11.46 12.33 -14.29
C VAL A 148 12.73 13.04 -13.86
N ALA A 149 13.84 12.31 -13.66
CA ALA A 149 15.12 12.89 -13.29
C ALA A 149 15.67 13.84 -14.38
N GLY A 150 15.62 13.43 -15.65
CA GLY A 150 16.01 14.27 -16.78
C GLY A 150 15.15 15.52 -16.92
N LEU A 151 13.82 15.39 -16.75
CA LEU A 151 12.91 16.53 -16.75
C LEU A 151 13.14 17.47 -15.57
N ALA A 152 13.47 16.94 -14.38
CA ALA A 152 13.85 17.74 -13.23
C ALA A 152 15.14 18.53 -13.49
N ALA A 153 16.15 17.91 -14.11
CA ALA A 153 17.38 18.58 -14.53
C ALA A 153 17.10 19.67 -15.58
N PHE A 154 16.20 19.41 -16.53
CA PHE A 154 15.77 20.40 -17.52
C PHE A 154 15.09 21.61 -16.85
N ILE A 155 14.15 21.40 -15.92
CA ILE A 155 13.54 22.48 -15.14
C ILE A 155 14.62 23.28 -14.40
N ARG A 156 15.58 22.59 -13.77
CA ARG A 156 16.69 23.25 -13.04
C ARG A 156 17.62 24.05 -13.95
N SER A 157 17.75 23.67 -15.22
CA SER A 157 18.55 24.42 -16.20
C SER A 157 17.91 25.76 -16.58
N VAL A 158 16.57 25.80 -16.63
CA VAL A 158 15.78 27.01 -16.90
C VAL A 158 15.62 27.85 -15.64
N HIS A 159 15.29 27.21 -14.52
CA HIS A 159 15.03 27.83 -13.21
C HIS A 159 16.16 27.51 -12.23
N ARG A 160 17.32 28.16 -12.41
CA ARG A 160 18.58 27.86 -11.70
C ARG A 160 18.57 28.18 -10.21
N ASP A 161 17.56 28.89 -9.70
CA ASP A 161 17.36 29.23 -8.29
C ASP A 161 16.31 28.33 -7.58
N TRP A 162 15.49 27.58 -8.32
CA TRP A 162 14.44 26.73 -7.74
C TRP A 162 14.94 25.56 -6.88
N SER A 163 14.43 25.46 -5.65
CA SER A 163 14.64 24.30 -4.79
C SER A 163 14.15 22.99 -5.45
N ALA A 164 14.67 21.85 -5.00
CA ALA A 164 14.15 20.54 -5.42
C ALA A 164 12.63 20.40 -5.16
N ALA A 165 12.12 21.03 -4.10
CA ALA A 165 10.69 21.06 -3.79
C ALA A 165 9.89 21.86 -4.83
N ARG A 166 10.40 23.01 -5.32
CA ARG A 166 9.77 23.75 -6.42
C ARG A 166 9.76 22.97 -7.73
N VAL A 167 10.87 22.31 -8.06
CA VAL A 167 10.97 21.43 -9.25
C VAL A 167 9.94 20.30 -9.18
N LYS A 168 9.89 19.59 -8.04
CA LYS A 168 8.88 18.56 -7.79
C LYS A 168 7.46 19.12 -7.88
N SER A 169 7.22 20.27 -7.24
CA SER A 169 5.92 20.94 -7.24
C SER A 169 5.46 21.27 -8.65
N ALA A 170 6.32 21.85 -9.48
CA ALA A 170 5.96 22.25 -10.83
C ALA A 170 5.57 21.07 -11.71
N MET A 171 6.30 19.95 -11.62
CA MET A 171 5.94 18.72 -12.35
C MET A 171 4.59 18.15 -11.88
N MET A 172 4.36 18.12 -10.56
CA MET A 172 3.11 17.57 -10.01
C MET A 172 1.90 18.47 -10.29
N THR A 173 2.01 19.78 -10.07
CA THR A 173 0.86 20.69 -10.17
C THR A 173 0.37 20.90 -11.58
N THR A 174 1.20 20.60 -12.57
CA THR A 174 0.92 20.74 -14.01
C THR A 174 0.64 19.42 -14.72
N ALA A 175 0.66 18.31 -13.98
CA ALA A 175 0.38 16.99 -14.53
C ALA A 175 -1.02 16.90 -15.18
N TYR A 176 -1.19 15.92 -16.06
CA TYR A 176 -2.45 15.65 -16.76
C TYR A 176 -2.98 14.23 -16.49
N ASP A 177 -4.23 14.02 -16.87
CA ASP A 177 -4.98 12.79 -16.63
C ASP A 177 -4.57 11.66 -17.60
N LEU A 178 -4.26 10.48 -17.04
CA LEU A 178 -4.02 9.26 -17.83
C LEU A 178 -5.34 8.66 -18.30
N SER A 179 -5.35 7.83 -19.34
CA SER A 179 -6.58 7.13 -19.73
C SER A 179 -7.04 6.10 -18.68
N GLY A 180 -8.36 5.89 -18.60
CA GLY A 180 -8.98 4.88 -17.74
C GLY A 180 -9.46 5.47 -16.40
N SER A 181 -9.45 4.64 -15.36
CA SER A 181 -9.91 5.06 -14.02
C SER A 181 -8.82 5.83 -13.28
N HIS A 182 -9.08 7.12 -13.04
CA HIS A 182 -8.20 8.04 -12.33
C HIS A 182 -8.28 7.84 -10.82
N SER A 183 -7.13 7.62 -10.20
CA SER A 183 -7.02 7.60 -8.74
C SER A 183 -5.65 8.09 -8.33
N PRO A 184 -5.55 9.09 -7.44
CA PRO A 184 -4.28 9.54 -6.88
C PRO A 184 -3.43 8.43 -6.25
N LEU A 185 -4.05 7.38 -5.72
CA LEU A 185 -3.32 6.24 -5.14
C LEU A 185 -2.62 5.38 -6.21
N ARG A 186 -2.98 5.56 -7.49
CA ARG A 186 -2.40 4.85 -8.63
C ARG A 186 -1.45 5.73 -9.43
N GLU A 187 -1.79 7.00 -9.61
CA GLU A 187 -1.11 7.92 -10.52
C GLU A 187 -0.52 9.17 -9.86
N GLY A 188 -0.71 9.34 -8.55
CA GLY A 188 -0.32 10.56 -7.85
C GLY A 188 -1.02 11.78 -8.45
N ALA A 189 -0.21 12.76 -8.86
CA ALA A 189 -0.71 13.96 -9.49
C ALA A 189 -1.18 13.75 -10.95
N GLY A 190 -0.74 12.68 -11.61
CA GLY A 190 -1.04 12.38 -13.02
C GLY A 190 0.21 12.06 -13.84
N HIS A 191 0.15 12.28 -15.15
CA HIS A 191 1.28 12.14 -16.06
C HIS A 191 2.04 13.45 -16.24
N VAL A 192 3.37 13.37 -16.28
CA VAL A 192 4.25 14.53 -16.43
C VAL A 192 3.94 15.32 -17.70
N ALA A 193 3.96 16.65 -17.61
CA ALA A 193 3.61 17.56 -18.70
C ALA A 193 4.75 18.55 -19.02
N PRO A 194 5.73 18.17 -19.85
CA PRO A 194 6.89 19.02 -20.14
C PRO A 194 6.56 20.40 -20.70
N SER A 195 5.46 20.52 -21.46
CA SER A 195 4.99 21.78 -22.01
C SER A 195 4.40 22.75 -20.99
N ARG A 196 4.18 22.33 -19.74
CA ARG A 196 3.46 23.12 -18.72
C ARG A 196 4.28 23.42 -17.47
N PHE A 197 5.24 22.57 -17.10
CA PHE A 197 5.93 22.69 -15.82
C PHE A 197 6.89 23.89 -15.70
N LEU A 198 7.19 24.60 -16.79
CA LEU A 198 8.11 25.75 -16.76
C LEU A 198 7.41 27.02 -16.29
N ASP A 199 6.08 27.07 -16.41
CA ASP A 199 5.23 28.14 -15.85
C ASP A 199 4.04 27.50 -15.11
N PRO A 200 4.27 26.98 -13.89
CA PRO A 200 3.24 26.23 -13.17
C PRO A 200 2.21 27.15 -12.47
N GLY A 201 2.38 28.47 -12.51
CA GLY A 201 1.60 29.42 -11.72
C GLY A 201 1.97 29.38 -10.23
N LEU A 202 1.52 28.34 -9.51
CA LEU A 202 1.81 28.16 -8.09
C LEU A 202 2.73 26.97 -7.81
N VAL A 203 3.60 27.14 -6.82
CA VAL A 203 4.43 26.06 -6.26
C VAL A 203 4.27 25.93 -4.74
N PHE A 204 4.50 24.70 -4.27
CA PHE A 204 4.55 24.31 -2.86
C PHE A 204 6.00 24.04 -2.49
N ASP A 205 6.60 24.94 -1.71
CA ASP A 205 8.02 24.88 -1.34
C ASP A 205 8.17 24.26 0.06
N ALA A 206 8.56 22.99 0.12
CA ALA A 206 8.93 22.30 1.35
C ALA A 206 10.42 22.55 1.64
N LEU A 207 10.70 23.38 2.64
CA LEU A 207 12.07 23.74 3.00
C LEU A 207 12.82 22.56 3.64
N PRO A 208 14.15 22.42 3.46
CA PRO A 208 14.94 21.35 4.07
C PRO A 208 14.73 21.19 5.59
N GLY A 209 14.58 22.31 6.31
CA GLY A 209 14.30 22.29 7.76
C GLY A 209 12.94 21.66 8.12
N GLN A 210 11.95 21.67 7.22
CA GLN A 210 10.68 20.97 7.45
C GLN A 210 10.88 19.46 7.45
N TRP A 211 11.71 18.92 6.55
CA TRP A 211 11.97 17.49 6.50
C TRP A 211 12.68 16.98 7.75
N ARG A 212 13.66 17.74 8.27
CA ARG A 212 14.29 17.41 9.57
C ARG A 212 13.29 17.41 10.71
N ARG A 213 12.35 18.37 10.71
CA ARG A 213 11.28 18.44 11.71
C ARG A 213 10.26 17.31 11.57
N VAL A 214 9.99 16.83 10.36
CA VAL A 214 9.17 15.63 10.16
C VAL A 214 9.89 14.40 10.72
N ALA A 215 11.16 14.22 10.37
CA ALA A 215 11.97 13.10 10.84
C ALA A 215 12.12 13.10 12.38
N GLY A 216 12.26 14.27 13.01
CA GLY A 216 12.34 14.40 14.47
C GLY A 216 10.99 14.53 15.18
N GLY A 217 9.86 14.34 14.49
CA GLY A 217 8.52 14.40 15.09
C GLY A 217 8.00 15.80 15.47
N GLN A 218 8.77 16.87 15.23
CA GLN A 218 8.36 18.26 15.53
C GLN A 218 7.43 18.88 14.47
N LEU A 219 7.16 18.17 13.37
CA LEU A 219 6.19 18.54 12.34
C LEU A 219 5.48 17.28 11.84
N ARG A 220 4.14 17.31 11.79
CA ARG A 220 3.38 16.19 11.23
C ARG A 220 3.57 16.13 9.71
N MET A 221 3.66 14.93 9.15
CA MET A 221 3.83 14.76 7.70
C MET A 221 2.71 15.42 6.89
N ARG A 222 1.45 15.41 7.39
CA ARG A 222 0.32 16.12 6.76
C ARG A 222 0.56 17.63 6.57
N ASP A 223 1.38 18.24 7.43
CA ASP A 223 1.68 19.67 7.44
C ASP A 223 2.99 20.04 6.71
N ALA A 224 3.71 19.05 6.16
CA ALA A 224 4.79 19.32 5.21
C ALA A 224 4.22 20.01 3.97
N ASN A 225 4.92 21.04 3.47
CA ASN A 225 4.41 21.88 2.38
C ASN A 225 4.61 21.23 1.00
N THR A 226 4.08 20.03 0.82
CA THR A 226 4.18 19.24 -0.42
C THR A 226 2.95 19.45 -1.30
N PRO A 227 3.08 19.26 -2.63
CA PRO A 227 1.97 19.36 -3.59
C PRO A 227 1.06 18.11 -3.55
N SER A 228 0.73 17.60 -2.38
CA SER A 228 -0.17 16.45 -2.16
C SER A 228 -0.71 16.45 -0.73
N ILE A 229 -1.83 15.79 -0.49
CA ILE A 229 -2.38 15.57 0.86
C ILE A 229 -2.68 14.09 1.05
N GLY A 230 -2.04 13.45 2.02
CA GLY A 230 -2.40 12.12 2.51
C GLY A 230 -2.89 12.23 3.95
N LEU A 231 -4.03 11.63 4.28
CA LEU A 231 -4.51 11.49 5.66
C LEU A 231 -4.85 10.01 5.92
N ALA A 232 -3.99 9.32 6.67
CA ALA A 232 -4.17 7.90 6.98
C ALA A 232 -5.41 7.64 7.85
N GLN A 233 -5.80 8.65 8.64
CA GLN A 233 -7.03 8.68 9.42
C GLN A 233 -7.62 10.08 9.40
N LEU A 234 -8.92 10.17 9.08
CA LEU A 234 -9.72 11.38 9.16
C LEU A 234 -10.83 11.19 10.20
N VAL A 235 -10.54 11.62 11.42
CA VAL A 235 -11.44 11.56 12.59
C VAL A 235 -12.14 12.90 12.74
N GLY A 236 -13.39 12.99 12.31
CA GLY A 236 -14.17 14.22 12.27
C GLY A 236 -13.67 15.16 11.17
N HIS A 237 -12.69 15.98 11.52
CA HIS A 237 -12.05 16.89 10.57
C HIS A 237 -10.55 16.99 10.81
N ALA A 238 -9.82 17.31 9.75
CA ALA A 238 -8.42 17.67 9.80
C ALA A 238 -8.24 19.04 9.16
N THR A 239 -7.39 19.88 9.74
CA THR A 239 -6.95 21.11 9.11
C THR A 239 -5.52 20.91 8.63
N VAL A 240 -5.31 21.06 7.33
CA VAL A 240 -4.01 20.93 6.67
C VAL A 240 -3.55 22.30 6.22
N THR A 241 -2.29 22.65 6.51
CA THR A 241 -1.73 23.96 6.10
C THR A 241 -0.89 23.83 4.85
N ARG A 242 -1.08 24.72 3.87
CA ARG A 242 -0.22 24.84 2.68
C ARG A 242 0.24 26.27 2.49
N ARG A 243 1.50 26.45 2.13
CA ARG A 243 2.08 27.72 1.69
C ARG A 243 2.27 27.65 0.18
N ILE A 244 1.55 28.49 -0.54
CA ILE A 244 1.62 28.58 -1.99
C ILE A 244 2.38 29.85 -2.37
N THR A 245 3.27 29.73 -3.35
CA THR A 245 4.04 30.85 -3.91
C THR A 245 3.66 31.01 -5.37
N ASN A 246 3.31 32.23 -5.78
CA ASN A 246 3.12 32.54 -7.19
C ASN A 246 4.49 32.75 -7.85
N VAL A 247 4.84 31.85 -8.75
CA VAL A 247 6.08 31.92 -9.54
C VAL A 247 5.83 32.38 -10.97
N SER A 248 4.58 32.68 -11.32
CA SER A 248 4.30 33.41 -12.55
C SER A 248 4.80 34.85 -12.43
N GLY A 249 5.24 35.43 -13.54
CA GLY A 249 5.68 36.83 -13.59
C GLY A 249 4.54 37.86 -13.47
N ARG A 250 3.36 37.49 -12.98
CA ARG A 250 2.14 38.32 -12.97
C ARG A 250 1.29 38.07 -11.74
N THR A 251 0.42 39.03 -11.43
CA THR A 251 -0.60 38.87 -10.38
C THR A 251 -1.76 38.03 -10.88
N GLU A 252 -2.19 37.05 -10.07
CA GLU A 252 -3.32 36.16 -10.38
C GLU A 252 -4.14 35.85 -9.12
N SER A 253 -5.45 35.64 -9.30
CA SER A 253 -6.37 35.24 -8.23
C SER A 253 -6.71 33.77 -8.36
N TYR A 254 -6.62 33.02 -7.26
CA TYR A 254 -6.87 31.58 -7.24
C TYR A 254 -7.96 31.20 -6.24
N ALA A 255 -8.93 30.43 -6.70
CA ALA A 255 -9.94 29.77 -5.87
C ALA A 255 -9.77 28.25 -5.97
N VAL A 256 -9.89 27.56 -4.82
CA VAL A 256 -9.74 26.10 -4.76
C VAL A 256 -11.07 25.38 -4.85
N ARG A 257 -11.10 24.28 -5.60
CA ARG A 257 -12.23 23.36 -5.72
C ARG A 257 -11.80 21.91 -5.59
N LYS A 258 -12.69 21.06 -5.11
CA LYS A 258 -12.49 19.60 -5.05
C LYS A 258 -12.96 18.92 -6.34
N LEU A 259 -12.29 17.83 -6.71
CA LEU A 259 -12.64 16.94 -7.82
C LEU A 259 -12.50 15.48 -7.35
N GLY A 260 -13.52 14.64 -7.50
CA GLY A 260 -13.48 13.22 -7.12
C GLY A 260 -13.64 12.92 -5.61
N LEU A 261 -13.40 13.89 -4.72
CA LEU A 261 -13.54 13.77 -3.26
C LEU A 261 -15.01 13.76 -2.80
N ARG A 262 -15.76 12.68 -3.09
CA ARG A 262 -17.21 12.58 -2.86
C ARG A 262 -17.60 12.50 -1.38
N ASP A 263 -16.82 11.80 -0.57
CA ASP A 263 -17.15 11.46 0.82
C ASP A 263 -16.61 12.47 1.85
N VAL A 264 -15.91 13.51 1.40
CA VAL A 264 -15.36 14.55 2.28
C VAL A 264 -15.68 15.94 1.76
N ASP A 265 -15.85 16.89 2.67
CA ASP A 265 -15.93 18.31 2.35
C ASP A 265 -14.60 19.00 2.60
N VAL A 266 -14.29 19.99 1.75
CA VAL A 266 -13.06 20.77 1.82
C VAL A 266 -13.41 22.24 1.82
N GLN A 267 -13.00 22.94 2.87
CA GLN A 267 -13.13 24.38 3.02
C GLN A 267 -11.75 25.01 3.09
N ALA A 268 -11.53 26.09 2.35
CA ALA A 268 -10.27 26.80 2.32
C ALA A 268 -10.37 28.16 2.99
N PHE A 269 -9.35 28.51 3.77
CA PHE A 269 -9.25 29.76 4.50
C PHE A 269 -7.90 30.43 4.19
N PRO A 270 -7.89 31.56 3.46
CA PRO A 270 -9.03 32.17 2.77
C PRO A 270 -9.53 31.32 1.58
N ALA A 271 -10.78 31.52 1.17
CA ALA A 271 -11.38 30.77 0.05
C ALA A 271 -10.80 31.16 -1.32
N THR A 272 -10.39 32.41 -1.45
CA THR A 272 -9.69 32.96 -2.62
C THR A 272 -8.44 33.69 -2.16
N VAL A 273 -7.36 33.56 -2.92
CA VAL A 273 -6.12 34.32 -2.70
C VAL A 273 -5.78 35.11 -3.96
N ARG A 274 -5.34 36.35 -3.80
CA ARG A 274 -4.70 37.13 -4.86
C ARG A 274 -3.22 37.20 -4.54
N LEU A 275 -2.37 36.84 -5.50
CA LEU A 275 -0.93 36.77 -5.33
C LEU A 275 -0.24 37.49 -6.47
N GLY A 276 0.58 38.49 -6.16
CA GLY A 276 1.56 39.06 -7.07
C GLY A 276 2.71 38.10 -7.39
N ALA A 277 3.56 38.46 -8.36
CA ALA A 277 4.75 37.68 -8.69
C ALA A 277 5.68 37.54 -7.47
N GLY A 278 6.08 36.31 -7.15
CA GLY A 278 6.92 35.97 -5.99
C GLY A 278 6.20 35.98 -4.64
N GLU A 279 4.94 36.44 -4.57
CA GLU A 279 4.21 36.49 -3.31
C GLU A 279 3.86 35.09 -2.81
N THR A 280 3.94 34.93 -1.48
CA THR A 280 3.58 33.69 -0.78
C THR A 280 2.39 33.92 0.13
N ARG A 281 1.42 32.99 0.13
CA ARG A 281 0.33 32.98 1.11
C ARG A 281 0.13 31.60 1.72
N THR A 282 -0.27 31.62 2.98
CA THR A 282 -0.70 30.43 3.72
C THR A 282 -2.20 30.23 3.52
N ILE A 283 -2.60 29.03 3.14
CA ILE A 283 -3.99 28.57 3.08
C ILE A 283 -4.15 27.43 4.07
N ARG A 284 -5.23 27.48 4.86
CA ARG A 284 -5.69 26.37 5.70
C ARG A 284 -6.83 25.64 4.99
N LEU A 285 -6.68 24.34 4.84
CA LEU A 285 -7.67 23.45 4.21
C LEU A 285 -8.29 22.61 5.31
N ARG A 286 -9.54 22.90 5.67
CA ARG A 286 -10.33 22.06 6.58
C ARG A 286 -11.01 20.98 5.76
N ILE A 287 -10.63 19.73 6.02
CA ILE A 287 -11.19 18.53 5.41
C ILE A 287 -12.07 17.85 6.46
N THR A 288 -13.33 17.59 6.15
CA THR A 288 -14.30 17.01 7.07
C THR A 288 -14.94 15.77 6.44
N ALA A 289 -15.00 14.66 7.16
CA ALA A 289 -15.73 13.48 6.70
C ALA A 289 -17.23 13.77 6.70
N ARG A 290 -17.92 13.41 5.62
CA ARG A 290 -19.39 13.53 5.57
C ARG A 290 -20.03 12.48 6.49
N PRO A 291 -21.22 12.72 7.05
CA PRO A 291 -21.96 11.69 7.80
C PRO A 291 -22.23 10.42 6.98
N THR A 292 -22.44 10.59 5.66
CA THR A 292 -22.66 9.50 4.70
C THR A 292 -21.35 8.92 4.13
N ALA A 293 -20.18 9.32 4.63
CA ALA A 293 -18.91 8.85 4.11
C ALA A 293 -18.79 7.34 4.28
N THR A 294 -18.25 6.68 3.25
CA THR A 294 -17.73 5.32 3.40
C THR A 294 -16.52 5.39 4.34
N VAL A 295 -16.61 4.71 5.49
CA VAL A 295 -15.55 4.70 6.49
C VAL A 295 -14.56 3.57 6.23
N ASP A 296 -13.36 3.74 6.77
CA ASP A 296 -12.27 2.78 6.75
C ASP A 296 -11.88 2.31 5.34
N ARG A 297 -12.15 3.14 4.33
CA ARG A 297 -11.66 3.01 2.96
C ARG A 297 -11.09 4.33 2.46
N ASP A 298 -10.11 4.26 1.57
CA ASP A 298 -9.50 5.47 1.02
C ASP A 298 -10.44 6.16 0.01
N VAL A 299 -10.66 7.43 0.25
CA VAL A 299 -11.33 8.36 -0.64
C VAL A 299 -10.25 9.23 -1.27
N SER A 300 -10.16 9.23 -2.59
CA SER A 300 -9.11 9.95 -3.29
C SER A 300 -9.67 10.82 -4.43
N GLY A 301 -8.98 11.92 -4.70
CA GLY A 301 -9.33 12.91 -5.72
C GLY A 301 -8.31 14.04 -5.76
N TRP A 302 -8.72 15.23 -6.17
CA TRP A 302 -7.82 16.36 -6.32
C TRP A 302 -8.41 17.65 -5.75
N LEU A 303 -7.51 18.52 -5.32
CA LEU A 303 -7.79 19.94 -5.18
C LEU A 303 -7.20 20.69 -6.36
N VAL A 304 -7.96 21.62 -6.91
CA VAL A 304 -7.59 22.41 -8.07
C VAL A 304 -7.74 23.88 -7.73
N TRP A 305 -6.63 24.62 -7.76
CA TRP A 305 -6.64 26.07 -7.82
C TRP A 305 -6.70 26.48 -9.29
N ALA A 306 -7.80 27.11 -9.67
CA ALA A 306 -7.95 27.73 -10.97
C ALA A 306 -7.71 29.23 -10.82
N GLY A 307 -6.74 29.75 -11.56
CA GLY A 307 -6.62 31.18 -11.82
C GLY A 307 -7.03 31.49 -13.27
N ASP A 308 -6.78 32.72 -13.69
CA ASP A 308 -7.12 33.22 -15.02
C ASP A 308 -6.35 32.50 -16.15
N ARG A 309 -5.14 31.99 -15.87
CA ARG A 309 -4.25 31.33 -16.83
C ARG A 309 -3.76 29.98 -16.34
N HIS A 310 -3.50 29.86 -15.05
CA HIS A 310 -2.91 28.67 -14.49
C HIS A 310 -3.95 27.77 -13.84
N ARG A 311 -3.74 26.46 -14.01
CA ARG A 311 -4.50 25.41 -13.31
C ARG A 311 -3.53 24.56 -12.51
N VAL A 312 -3.55 24.75 -11.20
CA VAL A 312 -2.65 24.11 -10.24
C VAL A 312 -3.44 23.01 -9.53
N ARG A 313 -3.04 21.76 -9.72
CA ARG A 313 -3.78 20.60 -9.19
C ARG A 313 -2.91 19.77 -8.26
N ILE A 314 -3.42 19.40 -7.08
CA ILE A 314 -2.73 18.47 -6.18
C ILE A 314 -3.60 17.25 -5.88
N PRO A 315 -3.01 16.04 -5.80
CA PRO A 315 -3.70 14.85 -5.35
C PRO A 315 -4.01 14.89 -3.86
N VAL A 316 -5.15 14.31 -3.50
CA VAL A 316 -5.62 14.13 -2.13
C VAL A 316 -6.09 12.69 -1.95
N ALA A 317 -5.65 12.05 -0.88
CA ALA A 317 -6.14 10.75 -0.41
C ALA A 317 -6.40 10.84 1.09
N VAL A 318 -7.60 10.47 1.51
CA VAL A 318 -8.05 10.55 2.89
C VAL A 318 -8.82 9.29 3.23
N ARG A 319 -8.64 8.78 4.44
CA ARG A 319 -9.42 7.65 4.95
C ARG A 319 -10.36 8.12 6.05
N PRO A 320 -11.63 8.44 5.75
CA PRO A 320 -12.64 8.67 6.77
C PRO A 320 -12.62 7.52 7.76
N THR A 321 -12.45 7.81 9.04
CA THR A 321 -12.38 6.79 10.09
C THR A 321 -13.66 6.87 10.89
N VAL A 322 -14.28 5.73 11.26
CA VAL A 322 -15.51 5.77 12.08
C VAL A 322 -15.20 6.16 13.53
N VAL A 323 -14.05 5.69 14.03
CA VAL A 323 -13.61 5.87 15.40
C VAL A 323 -12.08 5.87 15.47
N SER A 324 -11.52 6.67 16.35
CA SER A 324 -10.12 6.53 16.77
C SER A 324 -10.10 6.14 18.23
N ALA A 325 -9.55 4.97 18.51
CA ALA A 325 -9.36 4.42 19.83
C ALA A 325 -7.98 3.73 19.89
N PRO A 326 -7.44 3.43 21.09
CA PRO A 326 -6.22 2.66 21.24
C PRO A 326 -6.36 1.28 20.58
N GLU A 327 -5.28 0.79 19.97
CA GLU A 327 -5.25 -0.56 19.39
C GLU A 327 -5.22 -1.65 20.48
N HIS A 328 -4.61 -1.36 21.62
CA HIS A 328 -4.65 -2.20 22.81
C HIS A 328 -4.81 -1.37 24.09
N VAL A 329 -5.29 -2.02 25.15
CA VAL A 329 -5.31 -1.51 26.53
C VAL A 329 -4.96 -2.65 27.49
N ASP A 330 -4.19 -2.31 28.52
CA ASP A 330 -3.75 -3.27 29.54
C ASP A 330 -4.58 -3.19 30.82
N GLY A 331 -5.05 -4.34 31.25
CA GLY A 331 -5.68 -4.63 32.53
C GLY A 331 -4.80 -5.49 33.41
N ARG A 332 -5.12 -5.54 34.71
CA ARG A 332 -4.44 -6.39 35.69
C ARG A 332 -5.42 -7.05 36.65
N GLY A 333 -5.04 -8.22 37.15
CA GLY A 333 -5.76 -8.94 38.19
C GLY A 333 -6.94 -9.76 37.69
N ASP A 334 -7.43 -10.63 38.57
CA ASP A 334 -8.55 -11.55 38.32
C ASP A 334 -9.90 -10.84 38.19
N ARG A 335 -10.08 -9.71 38.89
CA ARG A 335 -11.21 -8.77 38.76
C ARG A 335 -10.70 -7.36 38.52
N GLY A 336 -11.20 -6.69 37.49
CA GLY A 336 -10.72 -5.35 37.17
C GLY A 336 -11.50 -4.60 36.09
N SER A 337 -11.04 -3.38 35.80
CA SER A 337 -11.55 -2.56 34.70
C SER A 337 -10.48 -1.62 34.15
N VAL A 338 -10.53 -1.39 32.85
CA VAL A 338 -9.71 -0.40 32.13
C VAL A 338 -10.62 0.58 31.39
N VAL A 339 -10.24 1.86 31.37
CA VAL A 339 -10.98 2.90 30.64
C VAL A 339 -10.39 3.05 29.25
N VAL A 340 -11.22 2.82 28.24
CA VAL A 340 -10.89 3.09 26.84
C VAL A 340 -11.36 4.49 26.48
N SER A 341 -10.44 5.33 26.00
CA SER A 341 -10.74 6.70 25.59
C SER A 341 -10.44 6.91 24.11
N GLY A 342 -11.40 7.44 23.37
CA GLY A 342 -11.28 7.64 21.93
C GLY A 342 -11.96 8.90 21.42
N ARG A 343 -12.08 8.99 20.10
CA ARG A 343 -12.78 10.07 19.39
C ARG A 343 -13.69 9.51 18.31
N SER A 344 -14.90 10.02 18.26
CA SER A 344 -15.82 9.79 17.15
C SER A 344 -15.24 10.36 15.87
N GLY A 345 -15.35 9.60 14.79
CA GLY A 345 -14.95 10.00 13.47
C GLY A 345 -16.00 10.82 12.76
N ASN A 346 -16.83 10.20 11.93
CA ASN A 346 -17.83 10.87 11.10
C ASN A 346 -19.13 11.26 11.83
N GLY A 347 -19.20 11.07 13.15
CA GLY A 347 -20.35 11.45 13.97
C GLY A 347 -21.52 10.47 13.96
N ARG A 348 -21.34 9.28 13.39
CA ARG A 348 -22.30 8.19 13.50
C ARG A 348 -22.20 7.53 14.87
N THR A 349 -23.32 7.09 15.42
CA THR A 349 -23.32 6.11 16.51
C THR A 349 -22.67 4.81 16.02
N VAL A 350 -21.77 4.26 16.82
CA VAL A 350 -20.98 3.06 16.54
C VAL A 350 -21.25 2.09 17.69
N MET A 351 -21.90 0.97 17.38
CA MET A 351 -22.12 -0.09 18.36
C MET A 351 -20.79 -0.71 18.76
N LEU A 352 -20.66 -1.09 20.02
CA LEU A 352 -19.53 -1.85 20.52
C LEU A 352 -19.94 -3.32 20.60
N HIS A 353 -19.08 -4.21 20.09
CA HIS A 353 -19.23 -5.64 20.31
C HIS A 353 -17.99 -6.18 21.01
N THR A 354 -18.17 -7.22 21.81
CA THR A 354 -17.07 -7.89 22.50
C THR A 354 -16.90 -9.31 21.98
N SER A 355 -15.65 -9.75 21.95
CA SER A 355 -15.24 -11.11 21.60
C SER A 355 -14.12 -11.57 22.54
N GLY A 356 -14.01 -12.88 22.78
CA GLY A 356 -13.15 -13.39 23.87
C GLY A 356 -13.82 -13.21 25.23
N LEU A 357 -13.15 -13.04 26.36
CA LEU A 357 -11.76 -13.01 26.81
C LEU A 357 -11.22 -14.44 26.96
N VAL A 358 -10.15 -14.79 26.23
CA VAL A 358 -9.56 -16.15 26.24
C VAL A 358 -8.15 -16.17 26.82
N PRO A 359 -7.73 -17.24 27.52
CA PRO A 359 -6.38 -17.32 28.06
C PRO A 359 -5.37 -17.69 26.96
N ALA A 360 -4.13 -17.24 27.14
CA ALA A 360 -3.02 -17.63 26.30
C ALA A 360 -2.78 -19.14 26.39
N ARG A 361 -2.54 -19.77 25.24
CA ARG A 361 -1.87 -21.07 25.18
C ARG A 361 -0.38 -20.81 25.07
N THR A 362 0.39 -21.34 26.01
CA THR A 362 1.84 -21.11 26.07
C THR A 362 2.62 -22.37 25.74
N SER A 363 3.73 -22.20 25.03
CA SER A 363 4.73 -23.23 24.80
C SER A 363 6.12 -22.64 24.95
N ASP A 364 7.02 -23.40 25.57
CA ASP A 364 8.40 -22.99 25.72
C ASP A 364 9.13 -23.08 24.37
N VAL A 365 10.02 -22.12 24.13
CA VAL A 365 10.91 -22.13 22.96
C VAL A 365 12.36 -22.16 23.43
N ALA A 366 13.18 -22.93 22.71
CA ALA A 366 14.62 -22.98 22.86
C ALA A 366 15.21 -23.04 21.46
N LEU A 367 16.04 -22.07 21.11
CA LEU A 367 16.50 -21.83 19.73
C LEU A 367 17.98 -21.50 19.74
N ALA A 368 18.77 -22.13 18.87
CA ALA A 368 20.11 -21.68 18.52
C ALA A 368 20.04 -20.43 17.62
N ALA A 369 21.12 -19.67 17.49
CA ALA A 369 21.18 -18.62 16.46
C ALA A 369 21.49 -19.21 15.09
N GLY A 370 20.82 -18.71 14.06
CA GLY A 370 21.06 -19.14 12.68
C GLY A 370 20.29 -18.32 11.64
N PRO A 371 20.34 -18.71 10.36
CA PRO A 371 19.67 -17.99 9.28
C PRO A 371 18.24 -18.51 9.02
N PHE A 372 17.31 -17.59 8.71
CA PHE A 372 15.95 -17.95 8.28
C PHE A 372 15.69 -17.64 6.79
N ASP A 373 15.19 -18.63 6.04
CA ASP A 373 14.74 -18.45 4.66
C ASP A 373 13.21 -18.24 4.59
N VAL A 374 12.79 -16.98 4.45
CA VAL A 374 11.37 -16.58 4.35
C VAL A 374 10.66 -17.20 3.12
N GLN A 375 11.39 -17.59 2.07
CA GLN A 375 10.77 -18.21 0.89
C GLN A 375 10.61 -19.71 1.04
N LYS A 376 11.37 -20.33 1.93
CA LYS A 376 11.38 -21.77 2.18
C LYS A 376 11.64 -22.05 3.67
N PRO A 377 10.69 -21.68 4.55
CA PRO A 377 10.88 -21.84 5.98
C PRO A 377 11.01 -23.33 6.32
N THR A 378 11.98 -23.65 7.17
CA THR A 378 12.27 -25.01 7.62
C THR A 378 12.42 -24.97 9.14
N ALA A 379 11.91 -26.00 9.82
CA ALA A 379 12.12 -26.13 11.26
C ALA A 379 13.41 -26.92 11.52
N ASP A 380 14.25 -26.42 12.41
CA ASP A 380 15.56 -26.95 12.79
C ASP A 380 15.97 -26.42 14.18
N ASP A 381 17.27 -26.41 14.49
CA ASP A 381 17.77 -26.01 15.81
C ASP A 381 17.62 -24.49 16.06
N ASP A 382 17.55 -23.65 15.03
CA ASP A 382 17.42 -22.19 15.14
C ASP A 382 15.99 -21.68 14.94
N THR A 383 15.14 -22.55 14.40
CA THR A 383 13.77 -22.22 14.03
C THR A 383 12.78 -23.29 14.49
N ARG A 384 11.84 -22.90 15.35
CA ARG A 384 10.72 -23.73 15.77
C ARG A 384 9.47 -23.41 14.95
N VAL A 385 8.64 -24.42 14.66
CA VAL A 385 7.30 -24.24 14.09
C VAL A 385 6.24 -24.78 15.04
N ASP A 386 5.19 -24.00 15.26
CA ASP A 386 3.97 -24.40 15.97
C ASP A 386 2.78 -24.32 15.03
N GLN A 387 2.02 -25.41 14.92
CA GLN A 387 0.81 -25.46 14.10
C GLN A 387 -0.39 -25.02 14.93
N VAL A 388 -1.11 -24.02 14.43
CA VAL A 388 -2.26 -23.44 15.11
C VAL A 388 -3.49 -23.52 14.21
N ASP A 389 -4.49 -24.27 14.66
CA ASP A 389 -5.82 -24.27 14.04
C ASP A 389 -6.53 -22.94 14.36
N VAL A 390 -6.98 -22.26 13.30
CA VAL A 390 -7.80 -21.05 13.38
C VAL A 390 -9.20 -21.37 12.84
N PRO A 391 -10.18 -21.57 13.74
CA PRO A 391 -11.55 -21.86 13.34
C PRO A 391 -12.21 -20.73 12.55
N ALA A 392 -13.27 -21.08 11.83
CA ALA A 392 -14.14 -20.08 11.21
C ALA A 392 -14.71 -19.14 12.28
N ARG A 393 -14.91 -17.87 11.91
CA ARG A 393 -15.40 -16.81 12.82
C ARG A 393 -14.45 -16.54 13.99
N THR A 394 -13.15 -16.70 13.80
CA THR A 394 -12.14 -16.10 14.68
C THR A 394 -12.13 -14.59 14.47
N GLU A 395 -12.23 -13.82 15.56
CA GLU A 395 -12.13 -12.35 15.52
C GLU A 395 -10.66 -11.92 15.42
N VAL A 396 -9.80 -12.48 16.28
CA VAL A 396 -8.36 -12.20 16.31
C VAL A 396 -7.58 -13.49 16.57
N ALA A 397 -6.50 -13.70 15.81
CA ALA A 397 -5.44 -14.64 16.16
C ALA A 397 -4.15 -13.86 16.45
N ARG A 398 -3.61 -14.00 17.66
CA ARG A 398 -2.37 -13.32 18.07
C ARG A 398 -1.33 -14.33 18.52
N PHE A 399 -0.10 -14.10 18.08
CA PHE A 399 1.08 -14.86 18.41
C PHE A 399 2.12 -13.91 18.95
N GLU A 400 2.68 -14.22 20.10
CA GLU A 400 3.70 -13.41 20.74
C GLU A 400 4.79 -14.32 21.29
N VAL A 401 6.03 -14.10 20.90
CA VAL A 401 7.19 -14.75 21.52
C VAL A 401 7.92 -13.73 22.35
N ALA A 402 8.25 -14.08 23.59
CA ALA A 402 9.13 -13.29 24.44
C ALA A 402 10.35 -14.13 24.84
N SER A 403 11.55 -13.60 24.58
CA SER A 403 12.79 -14.20 25.09
C SER A 403 12.92 -13.92 26.59
N THR A 404 13.44 -14.90 27.32
CA THR A 404 13.81 -14.75 28.74
C THR A 404 15.19 -14.10 28.91
N THR A 405 15.98 -14.02 27.83
CA THR A 405 17.32 -13.43 27.82
C THR A 405 17.25 -11.98 27.32
N PRO A 406 17.60 -10.99 28.17
CA PRO A 406 17.59 -9.59 27.75
C PRO A 406 18.55 -9.31 26.59
N GLY A 407 18.03 -8.71 25.52
CA GLY A 407 18.83 -8.30 24.35
C GLY A 407 18.91 -9.33 23.23
N ASP A 408 18.37 -10.54 23.42
CA ASP A 408 18.18 -11.49 22.32
C ASP A 408 17.04 -11.02 21.41
N ASP A 409 17.22 -11.21 20.11
CA ASP A 409 16.30 -10.83 19.05
C ASP A 409 15.60 -12.09 18.50
N VAL A 410 14.29 -12.15 18.71
CA VAL A 410 13.44 -13.28 18.32
C VAL A 410 12.38 -12.79 17.35
N ASP A 411 12.26 -13.48 16.23
CA ASP A 411 11.35 -13.15 15.15
C ASP A 411 10.13 -14.08 15.15
N LEU A 412 9.03 -13.58 14.60
CA LEU A 412 7.86 -14.39 14.23
C LEU A 412 7.58 -14.30 12.74
N TYR A 413 7.25 -15.45 12.15
CA TYR A 413 6.73 -15.56 10.78
C TYR A 413 5.52 -16.49 10.76
N VAL A 414 4.39 -16.01 10.27
CA VAL A 414 3.13 -16.76 10.24
C VAL A 414 2.77 -17.07 8.80
N TYR A 415 2.56 -18.35 8.50
CA TYR A 415 2.19 -18.84 7.17
C TYR A 415 0.83 -19.52 7.18
N ARG A 416 0.14 -19.44 6.03
CA ARG A 416 -1.06 -20.22 5.73
C ARG A 416 -0.95 -20.74 4.31
N ASP A 417 -1.16 -22.03 4.10
CA ASP A 417 -1.03 -22.69 2.79
C ASP A 417 0.33 -22.37 2.10
N GLY A 418 1.42 -22.32 2.88
CA GLY A 418 2.77 -21.99 2.40
C GLY A 418 2.98 -20.52 1.99
N ARG A 419 2.04 -19.61 2.27
CA ARG A 419 2.19 -18.17 2.06
C ARG A 419 2.37 -17.43 3.37
N LEU A 420 3.38 -16.55 3.44
CA LEU A 420 3.55 -15.63 4.56
C LEU A 420 2.35 -14.69 4.64
N VAL A 421 1.70 -14.67 5.80
CA VAL A 421 0.51 -13.83 6.09
C VAL A 421 0.76 -12.79 7.17
N GLY A 422 1.83 -12.93 7.98
CA GLY A 422 2.28 -11.93 8.93
C GLY A 422 3.70 -12.22 9.43
N SER A 423 4.43 -11.19 9.82
CA SER A 423 5.76 -11.32 10.43
C SER A 423 6.07 -10.15 11.35
N SER A 424 6.95 -10.36 12.33
CA SER A 424 7.50 -9.35 13.24
C SER A 424 8.99 -9.63 13.40
N THR A 425 9.83 -8.71 12.94
CA THR A 425 11.29 -8.96 12.77
C THR A 425 12.17 -7.75 13.13
N GLU A 426 11.61 -6.74 13.79
CA GLU A 426 12.32 -5.51 14.15
C GLU A 426 12.43 -5.33 15.68
N ASP A 427 11.86 -6.25 16.46
CA ASP A 427 11.64 -6.09 17.89
C ASP A 427 12.60 -6.95 18.71
N VAL A 428 13.51 -6.30 19.44
CA VAL A 428 14.43 -7.01 20.35
C VAL A 428 13.67 -7.55 21.56
N GLY A 429 13.80 -8.85 21.82
CA GLY A 429 13.31 -9.55 23.00
C GLY A 429 11.84 -9.96 22.96
N THR A 430 11.00 -9.35 22.12
CA THR A 430 9.59 -9.75 21.97
C THR A 430 9.07 -9.45 20.58
N ALA A 431 8.61 -10.46 19.85
CA ALA A 431 7.95 -10.30 18.56
C ALA A 431 6.46 -10.62 18.67
N THR A 432 5.62 -9.85 17.98
CA THR A 432 4.16 -10.03 18.00
C THR A 432 3.56 -9.96 16.60
N VAL A 433 2.76 -10.97 16.23
CA VAL A 433 1.92 -10.95 15.04
C VAL A 433 0.45 -11.04 15.45
N THR A 434 -0.35 -10.06 15.02
CA THR A 434 -1.82 -10.06 15.21
C THR A 434 -2.52 -10.10 13.86
N LEU A 435 -3.36 -11.12 13.66
CA LEU A 435 -4.23 -11.26 12.50
C LEU A 435 -5.68 -10.96 12.91
N THR A 436 -6.33 -10.02 12.24
CA THR A 436 -7.74 -9.65 12.44
C THR A 436 -8.62 -10.26 11.37
N ASP A 437 -9.78 -10.81 11.76
CA ASP A 437 -10.67 -11.59 10.88
C ASP A 437 -9.91 -12.61 10.02
N PRO A 438 -9.02 -13.44 10.61
CA PRO A 438 -8.20 -14.37 9.85
C PRO A 438 -9.06 -15.40 9.11
N ALA A 439 -8.62 -15.80 7.92
CA ALA A 439 -9.25 -16.89 7.18
C ALA A 439 -9.14 -18.20 7.99
N THR A 440 -10.18 -19.02 7.98
CA THR A 440 -10.15 -20.32 8.65
C THR A 440 -9.08 -21.26 8.07
N GLY A 441 -8.47 -22.09 8.90
CA GLY A 441 -7.53 -23.14 8.51
C GLY A 441 -6.35 -23.23 9.47
N ASP A 442 -5.39 -24.07 9.09
CA ASP A 442 -4.15 -24.27 9.84
C ASP A 442 -3.11 -23.22 9.48
N TYR A 443 -2.43 -22.70 10.50
CA TYR A 443 -1.36 -21.73 10.38
C TYR A 443 -0.06 -22.32 10.93
N ASP A 444 1.02 -22.16 10.19
CA ASP A 444 2.37 -22.50 10.65
C ASP A 444 3.00 -21.23 11.23
N VAL A 445 3.25 -21.23 12.54
CA VAL A 445 3.86 -20.12 13.29
C VAL A 445 5.31 -20.46 13.54
N TYR A 446 6.20 -19.83 12.79
CA TYR A 446 7.64 -19.98 12.95
C TYR A 446 8.16 -18.96 13.95
N THR A 447 8.89 -19.45 14.95
CA THR A 447 9.67 -18.65 15.89
C THR A 447 11.14 -18.86 15.60
N HIS A 448 11.88 -17.78 15.37
CA HIS A 448 13.27 -17.83 14.94
C HIS A 448 14.14 -16.94 15.81
N ALA A 449 15.34 -17.40 16.16
CA ALA A 449 16.31 -16.58 16.89
C ALA A 449 17.26 -15.88 15.92
N HIS A 450 16.98 -14.60 15.63
CA HIS A 450 17.72 -13.84 14.64
C HIS A 450 19.13 -13.47 15.12
N THR A 451 19.21 -12.85 16.30
CA THR A 451 20.49 -12.51 16.94
C THR A 451 20.39 -12.86 18.42
N VAL A 452 21.30 -13.68 18.94
CA VAL A 452 21.35 -14.03 20.36
C VAL A 452 22.68 -13.60 20.97
N THR A 453 22.65 -13.21 22.24
CA THR A 453 23.83 -12.73 22.99
C THR A 453 24.83 -13.85 23.31
N GLY A 454 24.38 -15.12 23.26
CA GLY A 454 25.18 -16.33 23.44
C GLY A 454 25.13 -17.28 22.24
N GLU A 455 24.99 -18.58 22.50
CA GLU A 455 24.83 -19.61 21.46
C GLU A 455 23.36 -19.96 21.19
N SER A 456 22.48 -19.71 22.16
CA SER A 456 21.05 -20.00 22.10
C SER A 456 20.25 -19.03 22.97
N THR A 457 18.95 -18.99 22.72
CA THR A 457 17.95 -18.25 23.49
C THR A 457 16.84 -19.17 23.95
N THR A 458 16.18 -18.82 25.05
CA THR A 458 14.96 -19.49 25.51
C THR A 458 13.86 -18.46 25.75
N GLY A 459 12.62 -18.87 25.57
CA GLY A 459 11.49 -17.95 25.63
C GLY A 459 10.17 -18.68 25.79
N THR A 460 9.08 -17.94 25.66
CA THR A 460 7.73 -18.48 25.65
C THR A 460 6.97 -17.92 24.45
N LEU A 461 6.42 -18.82 23.64
CA LEU A 461 5.41 -18.50 22.63
C LEU A 461 4.03 -18.52 23.29
N SER A 462 3.31 -17.40 23.23
CA SER A 462 1.94 -17.24 23.68
C SER A 462 1.03 -17.09 22.47
N THR A 463 -0.03 -17.90 22.43
CA THR A 463 -1.02 -17.90 21.34
C THR A 463 -2.42 -17.64 21.87
N TRP A 464 -3.13 -16.70 21.26
CA TRP A 464 -4.55 -16.44 21.48
C TRP A 464 -5.32 -16.59 20.17
N VAL A 465 -6.37 -17.42 20.18
CA VAL A 465 -7.34 -17.53 19.09
C VAL A 465 -8.69 -17.12 19.67
N VAL A 466 -9.08 -15.87 19.43
CA VAL A 466 -10.25 -15.24 20.02
C VAL A 466 -11.46 -15.49 19.11
N PRO A 467 -12.47 -16.27 19.55
CA PRO A 467 -13.67 -16.49 18.75
C PRO A 467 -14.56 -15.24 18.74
N ARG A 468 -15.24 -14.97 17.62
CA ARG A 468 -16.29 -13.93 17.56
C ARG A 468 -17.43 -14.20 18.53
N ASP A 469 -17.83 -15.46 18.62
CA ASP A 469 -18.99 -15.90 19.37
C ASP A 469 -18.58 -16.88 20.47
N GLY A 470 -19.12 -16.69 21.68
CA GLY A 470 -18.87 -17.56 22.83
C GLY A 470 -17.64 -17.17 23.66
N GLY A 471 -17.53 -17.80 24.84
CA GLY A 471 -16.51 -17.46 25.85
C GLY A 471 -16.90 -16.31 26.79
N PRO A 472 -16.16 -16.11 27.91
CA PRO A 472 -16.46 -15.08 28.91
C PRO A 472 -16.19 -13.68 28.37
N GLN A 473 -17.21 -12.86 28.13
CA GLN A 473 -17.03 -11.56 27.49
C GLN A 473 -16.48 -10.48 28.43
N VAL A 474 -15.73 -9.53 27.85
CA VAL A 474 -15.49 -8.24 28.49
C VAL A 474 -16.83 -7.51 28.64
N SER A 475 -17.13 -7.02 29.85
CA SER A 475 -18.32 -6.22 30.12
C SER A 475 -18.04 -4.74 29.84
N LEU A 476 -18.91 -4.09 29.06
CA LEU A 476 -18.75 -2.69 28.68
C LEU A 476 -19.71 -1.78 29.47
N SER A 477 -19.28 -0.58 29.85
CA SER A 477 -20.16 0.41 30.50
C SER A 477 -21.24 1.00 29.57
N THR A 478 -21.12 0.76 28.26
CA THR A 478 -22.05 1.20 27.23
C THR A 478 -21.95 0.28 26.02
N ASP A 479 -23.02 0.18 25.27
CA ASP A 479 -23.15 -0.58 24.03
C ASP A 479 -22.78 0.24 22.79
N ALA A 480 -22.54 1.55 22.90
CA ALA A 480 -22.24 2.40 21.75
C ALA A 480 -21.38 3.63 22.08
N VAL A 481 -20.71 4.14 21.05
CA VAL A 481 -19.97 5.42 21.06
C VAL A 481 -20.34 6.24 19.82
N GLY A 482 -19.73 7.41 19.60
CA GLY A 482 -19.70 8.00 18.26
C GLY A 482 -20.66 9.14 17.93
N GLU A 483 -21.54 9.56 18.83
CA GLU A 483 -22.68 10.48 18.56
C GLU A 483 -22.37 11.89 17.95
N SER A 484 -21.11 12.32 17.86
CA SER A 484 -20.77 13.64 17.28
C SER A 484 -19.36 13.66 16.69
N ALA A 485 -19.21 14.13 15.45
CA ALA A 485 -17.95 14.09 14.72
C ALA A 485 -16.80 14.80 15.47
N GLY A 486 -15.69 14.09 15.69
CA GLY A 486 -14.51 14.57 16.41
C GLY A 486 -14.65 14.63 17.95
N ARG A 487 -15.84 14.38 18.51
CA ARG A 487 -16.09 14.40 19.96
C ARG A 487 -15.36 13.24 20.63
N ARG A 488 -14.81 13.49 21.83
CA ARG A 488 -14.21 12.43 22.65
C ARG A 488 -15.31 11.56 23.25
N PHE A 489 -15.05 10.27 23.37
CA PHE A 489 -15.87 9.34 24.17
C PHE A 489 -14.96 8.56 25.12
N ARG A 490 -15.58 7.91 26.10
CA ARG A 490 -14.94 6.93 26.98
C ARG A 490 -15.93 5.82 27.30
N TYR A 491 -15.43 4.60 27.49
CA TYR A 491 -16.17 3.49 28.09
C TYR A 491 -15.23 2.69 28.98
N SER A 492 -15.76 1.96 29.95
CA SER A 492 -14.96 1.00 30.71
C SER A 492 -15.16 -0.40 30.14
N ALA A 493 -14.06 -1.14 30.03
CA ALA A 493 -14.02 -2.57 29.77
C ALA A 493 -13.68 -3.26 31.09
N SER A 494 -14.51 -4.19 31.54
CA SER A 494 -14.39 -4.85 32.84
C SER A 494 -14.42 -6.36 32.71
N TRP A 495 -13.75 -7.04 33.64
CA TRP A 495 -13.64 -8.49 33.70
C TRP A 495 -13.71 -8.96 35.17
N ASP A 496 -14.04 -10.23 35.34
CA ASP A 496 -14.12 -10.88 36.64
C ASP A 496 -13.79 -12.37 36.51
N ASP A 497 -13.43 -13.00 37.63
CA ASP A 497 -13.20 -14.43 37.79
C ASP A 497 -12.17 -15.03 36.79
N LEU A 498 -11.12 -14.27 36.45
CA LEU A 498 -10.03 -14.78 35.60
C LEU A 498 -8.99 -15.56 36.40
N ASP A 499 -8.37 -16.55 35.76
CA ASP A 499 -7.19 -17.24 36.30
C ASP A 499 -5.99 -16.28 36.29
N PRO A 500 -5.49 -15.83 37.45
CA PRO A 500 -4.41 -14.83 37.53
C PRO A 500 -3.05 -15.40 37.13
N SER A 501 -2.93 -16.72 36.90
CA SER A 501 -1.70 -17.33 36.38
C SER A 501 -1.55 -17.23 34.86
N LYS A 502 -2.58 -16.75 34.17
CA LYS A 502 -2.65 -16.69 32.70
C LYS A 502 -2.79 -15.27 32.21
N ARG A 503 -2.26 -15.02 31.02
CA ARG A 503 -2.53 -13.80 30.26
C ARG A 503 -3.78 -13.98 29.42
N TRP A 504 -4.67 -13.02 29.44
CA TRP A 504 -5.95 -13.09 28.74
C TRP A 504 -6.05 -12.04 27.65
N LEU A 505 -6.71 -12.37 26.55
CA LEU A 505 -6.95 -11.47 25.42
C LEU A 505 -8.44 -11.45 25.06
N GLY A 506 -9.01 -10.25 25.09
CA GLY A 506 -10.34 -9.94 24.61
C GLY A 506 -10.27 -8.88 23.51
N VAL A 507 -11.38 -8.70 22.80
CA VAL A 507 -11.48 -7.73 21.70
C VAL A 507 -12.75 -6.92 21.89
N VAL A 508 -12.64 -5.60 21.75
CA VAL A 508 -13.79 -4.71 21.57
C VAL A 508 -13.77 -4.20 20.13
N THR A 509 -14.76 -4.57 19.33
CA THR A 509 -14.91 -4.10 17.95
C THR A 509 -15.85 -2.90 17.88
N TYR A 510 -15.65 -2.07 16.86
CA TYR A 510 -16.40 -0.83 16.69
C TYR A 510 -17.29 -0.88 15.44
N GLY A 511 -18.53 -1.33 15.64
CA GLY A 511 -19.53 -1.57 14.60
C GLY A 511 -19.03 -2.57 13.55
N ASP A 512 -19.51 -2.44 12.31
CA ASP A 512 -19.10 -3.29 11.19
C ASP A 512 -17.77 -2.81 10.54
N THR A 513 -16.79 -2.38 11.33
CA THR A 513 -15.51 -1.85 10.82
C THR A 513 -14.33 -2.72 11.21
N ASP A 514 -13.22 -2.59 10.48
CA ASP A 514 -11.95 -3.28 10.77
C ASP A 514 -11.24 -2.74 12.04
N ARG A 515 -11.90 -1.86 12.82
CA ARG A 515 -11.34 -1.24 14.01
C ARG A 515 -11.71 -2.05 15.25
N HIS A 516 -10.71 -2.24 16.10
CA HIS A 516 -10.87 -2.89 17.39
C HIS A 516 -9.89 -2.33 18.43
N THR A 517 -10.17 -2.60 19.69
CA THR A 517 -9.25 -2.43 20.82
C THR A 517 -9.07 -3.80 21.45
N LEU A 518 -7.83 -4.29 21.47
CA LEU A 518 -7.44 -5.48 22.23
C LEU A 518 -7.45 -5.13 23.72
N VAL A 519 -8.07 -5.99 24.53
CA VAL A 519 -8.07 -5.89 25.99
C VAL A 519 -7.19 -7.01 26.50
N GLU A 520 -5.97 -6.67 26.89
CA GLU A 520 -5.02 -7.61 27.48
C GLU A 520 -5.15 -7.55 29.00
N VAL A 521 -5.29 -8.70 29.66
CA VAL A 521 -5.31 -8.77 31.12
C VAL A 521 -4.19 -9.67 31.58
N ASN A 522 -3.29 -9.10 32.39
CA ASN A 522 -2.07 -9.75 32.89
C ASN A 522 -2.07 -9.95 34.40
#